data_AF-A0A3D1J716-F1
#
_entry.id   AF-A0A3D1J716-F1
#
_cell.length_a   1.000
_cell.length_b   1.000
_cell.length_c   1.000
_cell.angle_alpha   90.00
_cell.angle_beta   90.00
_cell.angle_gamma   90.00
#
_symmetry.space_group_name_H-M   'P 1'
#
loop_
_entity.id
_entity.type
_entity.pdbx_description
1 polymer ?
#
loop_
_entity_poly.entity_id
_entity_poly.type
_entity_poly.pdbx_seq_one_letter_code
_entity_poly.pdbx_strand_id
1 'polypeptide(L)' 'MENCSLCNTGQKQSTVYDSIGRIVSIVDRNLVFVENYREYAGGMLQTQQSSLAISFCPMCGRVLEQEEE' A
#
# COMPACT_ATOMS: atom_id res chain seq x y z
N MET A 1 19.61 -9.37 -8.67
CA MET A 1 18.49 -8.40 -8.66
C MET A 1 18.39 -7.85 -7.23
N GLU A 2 19.15 -6.81 -6.89
CA GLU A 2 19.32 -6.39 -5.47
C GLU A 2 18.86 -4.96 -5.15
N ASN A 3 18.19 -4.28 -6.07
CA ASN A 3 17.73 -2.91 -5.85
C ASN A 3 16.20 -2.85 -5.81
N CYS A 4 15.60 -3.28 -4.69
CA CYS A 4 14.20 -2.98 -4.43
C CYS A 4 14.08 -1.55 -3.90
N SER A 5 13.44 -0.66 -4.65
CA SER A 5 13.26 0.76 -4.28
C SER A 5 12.53 0.96 -2.94
N LEU A 6 11.68 0.02 -2.55
CA LEU A 6 11.04 0.05 -1.23
C LEU A 6 12.02 -0.25 -0.09
N CYS A 7 12.96 -1.19 -0.30
CA CYS A 7 13.85 -1.64 0.76
C CYS A 7 15.15 -0.83 0.84
N ASN A 8 15.64 -0.30 -0.29
CA ASN A 8 17.00 0.25 -0.37
C ASN A 8 17.08 1.79 -0.33
N THR A 9 16.01 2.51 -0.67
CA THR A 9 16.12 3.95 -0.94
C THR A 9 15.69 4.88 0.20
N GLY A 10 15.41 4.38 1.41
CA GLY A 10 14.82 5.22 2.47
C GLY A 10 13.50 5.87 2.03
N GLN A 11 12.93 5.42 0.90
CA GLN A 11 11.66 5.87 0.37
C GLN A 11 10.57 5.24 1.22
N LYS A 12 10.09 6.03 2.17
CA LYS A 12 8.98 5.68 3.06
C LYS A 12 7.66 5.54 2.32
N GLN A 13 7.57 6.03 1.09
CA GLN A 13 6.38 5.99 0.27
C GLN A 13 6.66 5.43 -1.13
N SER A 14 5.81 4.52 -1.60
CA SER A 14 5.77 4.06 -2.99
C SER A 14 4.35 3.75 -3.41
N THR A 15 4.10 3.73 -4.71
CA THR A 15 2.78 3.40 -5.25
C THR A 15 2.92 2.16 -6.13
N VAL A 16 2.12 1.13 -5.84
CA VAL A 16 2.04 -0.10 -6.61
C VAL A 16 0.61 -0.29 -7.12
N TYR A 17 0.45 -1.18 -8.09
CA TYR A 17 -0.87 -1.55 -8.60
C TYR A 17 -1.18 -2.98 -8.19
N ASP A 18 -2.40 -3.22 -7.70
CA ASP A 18 -2.93 -4.56 -7.49
C ASP A 18 -3.15 -5.25 -8.86
N SER A 19 -3.30 -6.57 -8.85
CA SER A 19 -3.66 -7.44 -9.98
C SER A 19 -4.85 -6.94 -10.81
N ILE A 20 -5.76 -6.19 -10.20
CA ILE A 20 -6.96 -5.61 -10.80
C ILE A 20 -6.76 -4.16 -11.27
N GLY A 21 -5.53 -3.62 -11.18
CA GLY A 21 -5.17 -2.27 -11.59
C GLY A 21 -5.47 -1.17 -10.56
N ARG A 22 -5.85 -1.53 -9.33
CA ARG A 22 -6.09 -0.56 -8.25
C ARG A 22 -4.78 0.02 -7.73
N ILE A 23 -4.78 1.33 -7.48
CA ILE A 23 -3.64 2.02 -6.88
C ILE A 23 -3.56 1.65 -5.39
N VAL A 24 -2.40 1.17 -4.96
CA VAL A 24 -2.08 0.86 -3.56
C VAL A 24 -0.85 1.65 -3.16
N SER A 25 -0.98 2.50 -2.15
CA SER A 25 0.17 3.23 -1.62
C SER A 25 0.82 2.43 -0.50
N ILE A 26 2.14 2.37 -0.49
CA ILE A 26 2.93 1.73 0.55
C ILE A 26 3.54 2.85 1.37
N VAL A 27 3.20 2.96 2.65
CA VAL A 27 3.68 4.01 3.57
C VAL A 27 4.23 3.35 4.83
N ASP A 28 5.52 3.54 5.13
CA ASP A 28 6.16 3.08 6.38
C ASP A 28 5.85 1.61 6.75
N ARG A 29 5.70 0.72 5.75
CA ARG A 29 5.33 -0.72 5.87
C ARG A 29 3.82 -1.01 6.01
N ASN A 30 2.96 -0.07 5.63
CA ASN A 30 1.54 -0.30 5.48
C ASN A 30 1.12 -0.20 4.02
N LEU A 31 0.34 -1.15 3.53
CA LEU A 31 -0.43 -0.98 2.32
C LEU A 31 -1.64 -0.12 2.64
N VAL A 32 -1.85 0.94 1.88
CA VAL A 32 -2.95 1.89 2.01
C VAL A 32 -3.79 1.77 0.75
N PHE A 33 -5.04 1.36 0.95
CA PHE A 33 -6.05 1.23 -0.09
C PHE A 33 -7.01 2.39 0.01
N VAL A 34 -7.27 3.07 -1.10
CA VAL A 34 -8.25 4.15 -1.19
C VAL A 34 -9.30 3.72 -2.21
N GLU A 35 -10.51 3.45 -1.72
CA GLU A 35 -11.62 3.01 -2.54
C GLU A 35 -12.70 4.09 -2.54
N ASN A 36 -13.19 4.41 -3.73
CA ASN A 36 -14.31 5.34 -3.91
C ASN A 36 -15.53 4.51 -4.31
N TYR A 37 -16.57 4.53 -3.50
CA TYR A 37 -17.83 3.90 -3.85
C TYR A 37 -18.95 4.93 -3.91
N ARG A 38 -19.91 4.64 -4.78
CA ARG A 38 -21.09 5.47 -5.00
C ARG A 38 -22.29 4.70 -4.48
N GLU A 39 -23.00 5.28 -3.52
CA GLU A 39 -24.24 4.69 -3.03
C GLU A 39 -25.31 4.77 -4.14
N TYR A 40 -25.90 3.62 -4.48
CA TYR A 40 -26.98 3.49 -5.46
C TYR A 40 -28.30 4.03 -4.89
N ALA A 41 -28.42 5.36 -4.81
CA ALA A 41 -29.69 6.09 -4.62
C ALA A 41 -29.51 7.62 -4.80
N GLY A 42 -28.50 8.05 -5.56
CA GLY A 42 -28.15 9.48 -5.68
C GLY A 42 -27.26 10.00 -4.53
N GLY A 43 -26.63 9.09 -3.78
CA GLY A 43 -25.71 9.45 -2.69
C GLY A 43 -24.39 10.07 -3.17
N MET A 44 -23.79 10.89 -2.29
CA MET A 44 -22.45 11.45 -2.45
C MET A 44 -21.40 10.36 -2.69
N LEU A 45 -20.34 10.70 -3.43
CA LEU A 45 -19.16 9.85 -3.52
C LEU A 45 -18.55 9.71 -2.13
N GLN A 46 -18.42 8.48 -1.63
CA GLN A 46 -17.71 8.21 -0.39
C GLN A 46 -16.33 7.64 -0.70
N THR A 47 -15.33 8.15 0.00
CA THR A 47 -13.95 7.66 -0.06
C THR A 47 -13.66 6.91 1.23
N GLN A 48 -13.33 5.63 1.12
CA GLN A 48 -12.87 4.81 2.23
C GLN A 48 -11.37 4.56 2.09
N GLN A 49 -10.64 4.81 3.17
CA GLN A 49 -9.23 4.45 3.28
C GLN A 49 -9.08 3.30 4.26
N SER A 50 -8.35 2.25 3.87
CA SER A 50 -7.95 1.16 4.75
C SER A 50 -6.45 0.96 4.71
N SER A 51 -5.87 0.52 5.83
CA SER A 51 -4.45 0.22 5.92
C SER A 51 -4.22 -1.21 6.41
N LEU A 52 -3.21 -1.87 5.83
CA LEU A 52 -2.79 -3.22 6.19
C LEU A 52 -1.28 -3.22 6.42
N ALA A 53 -0.86 -3.60 7.63
CA ALA A 53 0.55 -3.78 7.95
C ALA A 53 1.12 -4.98 7.18
N ILE A 54 2.31 -4.81 6.61
CA ILE A 54 3.02 -5.86 5.88
C ILE A 54 4.34 -6.20 6.55
N SER A 55 4.59 -7.50 6.71
CA SER A 55 5.87 -8.03 7.21
C SER A 55 6.87 -8.33 6.08
N PHE A 56 6.38 -8.39 4.83
CA PHE A 56 7.20 -8.66 3.65
C PHE A 56 7.00 -7.57 2.61
N CYS A 57 8.09 -7.23 1.90
CA CYS A 57 8.03 -6.27 0.81
C CYS A 57 7.27 -6.88 -0.39
N PRO A 58 6.18 -6.27 -0.87
CA PRO A 58 5.38 -6.83 -1.97
C PRO A 58 6.11 -6.82 -3.32
N MET A 59 7.20 -6.06 -3.44
CA MET A 59 7.97 -5.94 -4.69
C MET A 59 9.14 -6.94 -4.78
N CYS A 60 9.69 -7.41 -3.65
CA CYS A 60 10.89 -8.26 -3.65
C CYS A 60 10.85 -9.43 -2.67
N GLY A 61 9.79 -9.56 -1.87
CA GLY A 61 9.61 -10.65 -0.90
C GLY A 61 10.54 -10.61 0.31
N ARG A 62 11.41 -9.59 0.45
CA ARG A 62 12.27 -9.45 1.63
C ARG A 62 11.45 -9.15 2.87
N VAL A 63 11.89 -9.69 4.01
CA VAL A 63 11.34 -9.36 5.33
C VAL A 63 11.62 -7.89 5.63
N LEU A 64 10.60 -7.16 6.06
CA LEU A 64 10.74 -5.81 6.58
C LEU A 64 10.97 -5.97 8.09
N GLU A 65 12.20 -5.75 8.56
CA GLU A 65 12.57 -5.89 9.97
C GLU A 65 11.64 -5.04 10.84
N GLN A 66 10.87 -5.66 11.74
CA GLN A 66 10.04 -4.96 12.69
C GLN A 66 10.95 -4.25 13.69
N GLU A 67 10.85 -2.92 13.77
CA GLU A 67 11.34 -2.24 14.97
C GLU A 67 10.29 -2.55 16.04
N GLU A 68 10.53 -3.61 16.81
CA GLU A 68 9.84 -3.81 18.09
C GLU A 68 10.24 -2.64 18.99
N GLU A 69 9.25 -1.82 19.36
CA GLU A 69 9.37 -0.73 20.32
C GLU A 69 9.42 -1.28 21.76
#